data_AF-A0A3S3P6T5-F1
#
_entry.id   AF-A0A3S3P6T5-F1
#
_cell.length_a   1.000
_cell.length_b   1.000
_cell.length_c   1.000
_cell.angle_alpha   90.00
_cell.angle_beta   90.00
_cell.angle_gamma   90.00
#
_symmetry.space_group_name_H-M   'P 1'
#
loop_
_entity.id
_entity.type
_entity.pdbx_description
1 polymer ?
#
loop_
_entity_poly.entity_id
_entity_poly.type
_entity_poly.pdbx_seq_one_letter_code
_entity_poly.pdbx_strand_id
1 'polypeptide(L)'
;MVCSRELSSGQQRQQHQPPENMARNGRVMHSDTVYFNVRCPRAADIHPCTCYEIVKGMETEFVEEETVSQNGSNVTEVEIVFKEEISRAKQPHPDTIETVVFCRNIDNLQVLTEALKGFNGHRVDHFVLDGCKLPPFPTKLFKKINILWMEIVNTNIVLKQSFLNCATDCL
;
A
#
# COMPACT_ATOMS: atom_id res chain seq x y z
N MET A 1 5.32 3.85 13.47
CA MET A 1 5.39 2.63 14.28
C MET A 1 6.24 2.94 15.49
N VAL A 2 5.60 2.99 16.66
CA VAL A 2 6.17 3.51 17.90
C VAL A 2 6.53 2.31 18.75
N CYS A 3 7.82 1.98 18.85
CA CYS A 3 8.31 1.13 19.94
C CYS A 3 8.51 2.04 21.16
N SER A 4 7.42 2.31 21.88
CA SER A 4 7.50 2.84 23.25
C SER A 4 7.47 1.66 24.20
N ARG A 5 8.61 1.36 24.83
CA ARG A 5 8.61 0.69 26.14
C ARG A 5 9.48 1.52 27.06
N GLU A 6 8.80 2.15 28.01
CA GLU A 6 9.37 2.87 29.14
C GLU A 6 10.11 1.89 30.05
N LEU A 7 11.34 2.25 30.40
CA LEU A 7 12.05 1.73 31.56
C LEU A 7 11.93 2.77 32.65
N SER A 8 11.22 2.45 33.75
CA SER A 8 11.40 3.15 35.01
C SER A 8 11.06 2.22 36.18
N SER A 9 12.12 1.77 36.85
CA SER A 9 12.10 1.18 38.18
C SER A 9 12.31 2.30 39.20
N GLY A 10 11.37 2.48 40.13
CA GLY A 10 11.48 3.47 41.20
C GLY A 10 10.36 3.36 42.21
N GLN A 11 10.60 2.59 43.25
CA GLN A 11 9.71 2.29 44.38
C GLN A 11 9.91 3.35 45.48
N GLN A 12 8.85 4.05 45.91
CA GLN A 12 8.62 4.40 47.33
C GLN A 12 7.24 5.04 47.60
N ARG A 13 6.70 4.69 48.78
CA ARG A 13 5.36 4.97 49.33
C ARG A 13 5.16 6.42 49.76
N GLN A 14 3.90 6.92 49.72
CA GLN A 14 3.18 7.47 50.88
C GLN A 14 1.69 7.75 50.57
N GLN A 15 0.88 7.75 51.64
CA GLN A 15 -0.59 7.70 51.73
C GLN A 15 -1.26 9.07 51.60
N HIS A 16 -2.47 9.17 51.01
CA HIS A 16 -3.68 9.78 51.60
C HIS A 16 -4.86 9.86 50.61
N GLN A 17 -6.05 10.04 51.17
CA GLN A 17 -7.44 9.74 50.76
C GLN A 17 -8.06 10.59 49.61
N PRO A 18 -9.29 10.26 49.15
CA PRO A 18 -9.74 10.38 47.75
C PRO A 18 -10.52 11.67 47.46
N PRO A 19 -10.88 11.90 46.19
CA PRO A 19 -12.11 12.61 45.89
C PRO A 19 -13.08 11.80 45.03
N GLU A 20 -14.34 12.01 45.37
CA GLU A 20 -15.54 11.74 44.62
C GLU A 20 -15.43 12.22 43.16
N ASN A 21 -15.92 11.41 42.22
CA ASN A 21 -16.75 11.81 41.08
C ASN A 21 -16.83 10.65 40.09
N MET A 22 -17.91 9.87 40.20
CA MET A 22 -18.32 8.92 39.15
C MET A 22 -18.93 9.69 37.98
N ALA A 23 -18.08 10.31 37.16
CA ALA A 23 -18.45 10.70 35.81
C ALA A 23 -18.22 9.51 34.88
N ARG A 24 -19.32 8.85 34.51
CA ARG A 24 -19.39 7.74 33.56
C ARG A 24 -19.06 8.25 32.16
N ASN A 25 -17.77 8.46 31.88
CA ASN A 25 -17.27 8.76 30.55
C ASN A 25 -17.38 7.48 29.71
N GLY A 26 -18.45 7.39 28.92
CA GLY A 26 -18.49 6.55 27.73
C GLY A 26 -17.36 6.99 26.81
N ARG A 27 -16.22 6.31 26.90
CA ARG A 27 -15.10 6.49 25.99
C ARG A 27 -15.56 5.96 24.64
N VAL A 28 -16.08 6.85 23.79
CA VAL A 28 -16.33 6.59 22.37
C VAL A 28 -14.98 6.18 21.80
N MET A 29 -14.81 4.88 21.54
CA MET A 29 -13.75 4.36 20.70
C MET A 29 -14.06 4.84 19.29
N HIS A 30 -13.67 6.07 18.96
CA HIS A 30 -13.49 6.44 17.57
C HIS A 30 -12.36 5.55 17.05
N SER A 31 -12.73 4.47 16.36
CA SER A 31 -11.78 3.79 15.51
C SER A 31 -11.46 4.79 14.40
N ASP A 32 -10.39 5.56 14.58
CA ASP A 32 -9.79 6.36 13.53
C ASP A 32 -9.29 5.36 12.48
N THR A 33 -10.19 4.96 11.59
CA THR A 33 -9.85 4.18 10.40
C THR A 33 -9.03 5.11 9.54
N VAL A 34 -7.71 4.96 9.61
CA VAL A 34 -6.79 5.72 8.75
C VAL A 34 -6.97 5.18 7.34
N TYR A 35 -7.74 5.90 6.53
CA TYR A 35 -7.92 5.59 5.11
C TYR A 35 -6.65 5.97 4.36
N PHE A 36 -6.03 5.00 3.70
CA PHE A 36 -4.90 5.20 2.81
C PHE A 36 -5.39 5.26 1.36
N ASN A 37 -4.83 6.17 0.55
CA ASN A 37 -5.13 6.26 -0.86
C ASN A 37 -4.48 5.09 -1.62
N VAL A 38 -5.26 4.38 -2.43
CA VAL A 38 -4.81 3.22 -3.21
C VAL A 38 -4.42 3.59 -4.65
N ARG A 39 -4.47 4.87 -5.00
CA ARG A 39 -4.04 5.39 -6.31
C ARG A 39 -2.60 5.85 -6.24
N CYS A 40 -1.91 5.84 -7.37
CA CYS A 40 -0.57 6.37 -7.48
C CYS A 40 -0.54 7.89 -7.23
N PRO A 41 0.47 8.39 -6.50
CA PRO A 41 0.74 9.82 -6.43
C PRO A 41 1.10 10.39 -7.81
N ARG A 42 1.16 11.72 -7.93
CA ARG A 42 1.61 12.36 -9.16
C ARG A 42 3.08 11.98 -9.42
N ALA A 43 3.40 11.66 -10.68
CA ALA A 43 4.75 11.22 -11.06
C ALA A 43 5.86 12.23 -10.65
N ALA A 44 5.57 13.53 -10.67
CA ALA A 44 6.52 14.56 -10.26
C ALA A 44 6.86 14.52 -8.75
N ASP A 45 5.94 14.06 -7.91
CA ASP A 45 6.14 14.00 -6.46
C ASP A 45 6.93 12.75 -6.03
N ILE A 46 7.04 11.74 -6.90
CA ILE A 46 7.68 10.45 -6.63
C ILE A 46 8.90 10.18 -7.50
N HIS A 47 9.28 11.11 -8.38
CA HIS A 47 10.43 10.94 -9.27
C HIS A 47 11.73 10.77 -8.45
N PRO A 48 12.61 9.79 -8.75
CA PRO A 48 12.65 8.95 -9.96
C PRO A 48 11.97 7.58 -9.85
N CYS A 49 11.13 7.36 -8.84
CA CYS A 49 10.34 6.13 -8.75
C CYS A 49 9.18 6.14 -9.75
N THR A 50 8.72 4.95 -10.12
CA THR A 50 7.54 4.73 -10.97
C THR A 50 6.47 3.98 -10.19
N CYS A 51 5.21 4.32 -10.45
CA CYS A 51 4.05 3.71 -9.79
C CYS A 51 3.04 3.26 -10.85
N TYR A 52 2.50 2.05 -10.67
CA TYR A 52 1.51 1.43 -11.55
C TYR A 52 0.28 1.03 -10.75
N GLU A 53 -0.89 1.23 -11.36
CA GLU A 53 -2.18 0.79 -10.83
C GLU A 53 -2.70 -0.37 -11.67
N ILE A 54 -3.01 -1.50 -11.03
CA ILE A 54 -3.53 -2.69 -11.68
C ILE A 54 -4.93 -2.95 -11.12
N VAL A 55 -5.94 -3.07 -12.00
CA VAL A 55 -7.32 -3.35 -11.58
C VAL A 55 -7.55 -4.87 -11.61
N LYS A 56 -7.77 -5.48 -10.45
CA LYS A 56 -8.14 -6.90 -10.34
C LYS A 56 -9.54 -7.13 -10.91
N GLY A 57 -9.73 -8.22 -11.65
CA GLY A 57 -11.05 -8.66 -12.08
C GLY A 57 -11.64 -7.92 -13.29
N MET A 58 -10.85 -7.13 -14.03
CA MET A 58 -11.18 -6.76 -15.41
C MET A 58 -10.73 -7.86 -16.38
N GLU A 59 -11.01 -9.11 -16.04
CA GLU A 59 -11.09 -10.14 -17.07
C GLU A 59 -12.26 -9.71 -17.94
N THR A 60 -11.99 -9.26 -19.16
CA THR A 60 -13.05 -9.06 -20.15
C THR A 60 -13.75 -10.40 -20.28
N GLU A 61 -14.93 -10.54 -19.69
CA GLU A 61 -15.85 -11.62 -20.03
C GLU A 61 -16.12 -11.46 -21.52
N PHE A 62 -15.41 -12.24 -22.34
CA PHE A 62 -15.73 -12.37 -23.76
C PHE A 62 -17.08 -13.09 -23.80
N VAL A 63 -18.17 -12.34 -23.89
CA VAL A 63 -19.48 -12.92 -24.20
C VAL A 63 -19.45 -13.26 -25.68
N GLU A 64 -19.05 -14.49 -26.00
CA GLU A 64 -19.24 -15.07 -27.32
C GLU A 64 -20.75 -15.32 -27.52
N GLU A 65 -21.46 -14.36 -28.12
CA GLU A 65 -22.85 -14.58 -28.54
C GLU A 65 -22.86 -15.04 -30.01
N GLU A 66 -22.94 -16.36 -30.23
CA GLU A 66 -23.14 -16.94 -31.56
C GLU A 66 -24.56 -16.64 -32.06
N THR A 67 -24.68 -15.85 -33.14
CA THR A 67 -25.96 -15.70 -33.85
C THR A 67 -25.92 -16.45 -35.18
N VAL A 68 -26.66 -17.57 -35.25
CA VAL A 68 -26.80 -18.39 -36.46
C VAL A 68 -27.90 -17.80 -37.34
N SER A 69 -27.55 -17.21 -38.49
CA SER A 69 -28.50 -16.96 -39.58
C SER A 69 -28.43 -18.10 -40.60
N GLN A 70 -29.51 -18.88 -40.71
CA GLN A 70 -29.67 -19.83 -41.80
C GLN A 70 -30.24 -19.11 -43.02
N ASN A 71 -29.42 -18.93 -44.05
CA ASN A 71 -29.91 -18.81 -45.42
C ASN A 71 -29.25 -19.89 -46.26
N GLY A 72 -30.07 -20.75 -46.86
CA GLY A 72 -29.63 -21.90 -47.63
C GLY A 72 -28.88 -21.50 -48.89
N SER A 73 -27.55 -21.53 -48.84
CA SER A 73 -26.66 -22.01 -49.91
C SER A 73 -25.22 -22.02 -49.40
N ASN A 74 -24.48 -23.08 -49.71
CA ASN A 74 -23.32 -23.59 -48.97
C ASN A 74 -22.02 -22.77 -49.09
N VAL A 75 -21.94 -21.59 -48.47
CA VAL A 75 -20.67 -20.98 -48.02
C VAL A 75 -20.94 -20.24 -46.71
N THR A 76 -20.30 -20.68 -45.62
CA THR A 76 -20.43 -20.07 -44.29
C THR A 76 -19.35 -19.00 -44.13
N GLU A 77 -19.66 -17.75 -44.46
CA GLU A 77 -18.83 -16.61 -44.05
C GLU A 77 -19.28 -16.15 -42.66
N VAL A 78 -18.38 -16.28 -41.68
CA VAL A 78 -18.62 -15.85 -40.29
C VAL A 78 -18.15 -14.40 -40.18
N GLU A 79 -19.08 -13.46 -40.13
CA GLU A 79 -18.77 -12.05 -39.88
C GLU A 79 -18.86 -11.79 -38.36
N ILE A 80 -17.71 -11.73 -37.70
CA ILE A 80 -17.62 -11.42 -36.26
C ILE A 80 -17.73 -9.90 -36.11
N VAL A 81 -18.94 -9.41 -35.82
CA VAL A 81 -19.17 -8.00 -35.53
C VAL A 81 -19.04 -7.76 -34.03
N PHE A 82 -17.89 -7.25 -33.59
CA PHE A 82 -17.68 -6.82 -32.21
C PHE A 82 -18.49 -5.55 -31.94
N LYS A 83 -19.58 -5.67 -31.18
CA LYS A 83 -20.26 -4.50 -30.60
C LYS A 83 -19.64 -4.21 -29.24
N GLU A 84 -18.78 -3.21 -29.21
CA GLU A 84 -18.24 -2.65 -27.97
C GLU A 84 -19.37 -1.89 -27.25
N GLU A 85 -20.09 -2.56 -26.35
CA GLU A 85 -20.97 -1.87 -25.41
C GLU A 85 -20.08 -1.19 -24.35
N ILE A 86 -19.69 0.05 -24.64
CA ILE A 86 -19.02 0.96 -23.71
C ILE A 86 -20.05 1.35 -22.63
N SER A 87 -20.27 0.44 -21.68
CA SER A 87 -20.97 0.73 -20.44
C SER A 87 -20.21 1.84 -19.70
N ARG A 88 -20.92 2.88 -19.29
CA ARG A 88 -20.40 4.08 -18.62
C ARG A 88 -19.33 3.69 -17.59
N ALA A 89 -18.09 4.15 -17.80
CA ALA A 89 -16.91 3.81 -16.99
C ALA A 89 -17.14 4.13 -15.50
N LYS A 90 -17.67 3.16 -14.76
CA LYS A 90 -17.76 3.21 -13.30
C LYS A 90 -16.33 3.09 -12.79
N GLN A 91 -15.86 4.11 -12.07
CA GLN A 91 -14.51 4.07 -11.52
C GLN A 91 -14.32 2.79 -10.68
N PRO A 92 -13.20 2.07 -10.84
CA PRO A 92 -13.00 0.81 -10.13
C PRO A 92 -12.93 1.06 -8.62
N HIS A 93 -13.47 0.10 -7.86
CA HIS A 93 -13.54 0.19 -6.41
C HIS A 93 -12.13 0.19 -5.80
N PRO A 94 -11.85 0.91 -4.69
CA PRO A 94 -10.52 0.94 -4.07
C PRO A 94 -9.92 -0.43 -3.76
N ASP A 95 -10.76 -1.41 -3.42
CA ASP A 95 -10.31 -2.77 -3.08
C ASP A 95 -9.92 -3.61 -4.30
N THR A 96 -10.29 -3.17 -5.51
CA THR A 96 -9.89 -3.84 -6.74
C THR A 96 -8.62 -3.25 -7.33
N ILE A 97 -7.98 -2.28 -6.69
CA ILE A 97 -6.77 -1.63 -7.20
C ILE A 97 -5.56 -2.14 -6.43
N GLU A 98 -4.61 -2.70 -7.16
CA GLU A 98 -3.27 -3.01 -6.68
C GLU A 98 -2.30 -1.91 -7.11
N THR A 99 -1.51 -1.41 -6.16
CA THR A 99 -0.46 -0.44 -6.43
C THR A 99 0.91 -1.11 -6.40
N VAL A 100 1.65 -0.97 -7.49
CA VAL A 100 3.02 -1.50 -7.63
C VAL A 100 3.99 -0.34 -7.83
N VAL A 101 5.01 -0.25 -6.99
CA VAL A 101 6.02 0.81 -7.00
C VAL A 101 7.39 0.23 -7.27
N PHE A 102 8.14 0.88 -8.15
CA PHE A 102 9.55 0.59 -8.40
C PHE A 102 10.39 1.84 -8.20
N CYS A 103 11.40 1.73 -7.35
CA CYS A 103 12.49 2.69 -7.22
C CYS A 103 13.78 1.98 -7.62
N ARG A 104 14.48 2.47 -8.64
CA ARG A 104 15.67 1.81 -9.22
C ARG A 104 16.87 2.72 -9.25
N ASN A 105 18.05 2.20 -8.90
CA ASN A 105 19.35 2.86 -9.05
C ASN A 105 19.42 4.27 -8.44
N ILE A 106 18.85 4.43 -7.24
CA ILE A 106 18.86 5.72 -6.53
C ILE A 106 19.96 5.72 -5.48
N ASP A 107 21.14 6.21 -5.86
CA ASP A 107 22.31 6.28 -4.97
C ASP A 107 22.27 7.46 -3.99
N ASN A 108 21.53 8.51 -4.35
CA ASN A 108 21.39 9.70 -3.53
C ASN A 108 20.26 9.52 -2.51
N LEU A 109 20.62 9.39 -1.23
CA LEU A 109 19.66 9.20 -0.14
C LEU A 109 18.65 10.35 -0.02
N GLN A 110 19.04 11.59 -0.34
CA GLN A 110 18.14 12.74 -0.32
C GLN A 110 17.04 12.56 -1.38
N VAL A 111 17.44 12.18 -2.61
CA VAL A 111 16.52 11.95 -3.72
C VAL A 111 15.55 10.81 -3.39
N LEU A 112 16.06 9.69 -2.85
CA LEU A 112 15.21 8.59 -2.41
C LEU A 112 14.23 9.04 -1.32
N THR A 113 14.70 9.82 -0.35
CA THR A 113 13.86 10.30 0.76
C THR A 113 12.75 11.24 0.27
N GLU A 114 13.05 12.17 -0.64
CA GLU A 114 12.03 13.07 -1.20
C GLU A 114 11.02 12.29 -2.05
N ALA A 115 11.47 11.37 -2.91
CA ALA A 115 10.59 10.52 -3.71
C ALA A 115 9.63 9.70 -2.81
N LEU A 116 10.14 9.15 -1.71
CA LEU A 116 9.33 8.35 -0.78
C LEU A 116 8.32 9.19 0.02
N LYS A 117 8.57 10.49 0.24
CA LYS A 117 7.55 11.38 0.84
C LYS A 117 6.32 11.54 -0.05
N GLY A 118 6.45 11.41 -1.36
CA GLY A 118 5.32 11.46 -2.29
C GLY A 118 4.27 10.38 -2.04
N PHE A 119 4.65 9.27 -1.38
CA PHE A 119 3.75 8.18 -1.01
C PHE A 119 3.12 8.34 0.39
N ASN A 120 3.33 9.46 1.09
CA ASN A 120 2.70 9.69 2.39
C ASN A 120 1.17 9.64 2.28
N GLY A 121 0.54 8.77 3.08
CA GLY A 121 -0.91 8.58 3.06
C GLY A 121 -1.38 7.61 1.98
N HIS A 122 -0.48 6.95 1.26
CA HIS A 122 -0.82 5.93 0.26
C HIS A 122 -0.65 4.50 0.78
N ARG A 123 -1.47 3.59 0.24
CA ARG A 123 -1.30 2.14 0.35
C ARG A 123 -0.56 1.65 -0.87
N VAL A 124 0.48 0.86 -0.66
CA VAL A 124 1.25 0.21 -1.72
C VAL A 124 1.22 -1.29 -1.48
N ASP A 125 0.69 -2.03 -2.44
CA ASP A 125 0.59 -3.48 -2.35
C ASP A 125 1.97 -4.12 -2.55
N HIS A 126 2.72 -3.67 -3.57
CA HIS A 126 4.07 -4.16 -3.86
C HIS A 126 5.07 -3.01 -4.01
N PHE A 127 6.08 -2.97 -3.13
CA PHE A 127 7.12 -1.94 -3.15
C PHE A 127 8.49 -2.56 -3.46
N VAL A 128 9.08 -2.23 -4.60
CA VAL A 128 10.39 -2.75 -5.01
C VAL A 128 11.45 -1.65 -4.96
N LEU A 129 12.50 -1.90 -4.16
CA LEU A 129 13.71 -1.07 -4.06
C LEU A 129 14.88 -1.86 -4.65
N ASP A 130 15.32 -1.49 -5.84
CA ASP A 130 16.37 -2.19 -6.58
C ASP A 130 17.58 -1.26 -6.79
N GLY A 131 18.74 -1.64 -6.27
CA GLY A 131 19.96 -0.83 -6.41
C GLY A 131 19.87 0.53 -5.71
N CYS A 132 18.97 0.71 -4.75
CA CYS A 132 18.83 1.96 -3.99
C CYS A 132 19.74 1.99 -2.77
N LYS A 133 20.33 3.16 -2.48
CA LYS A 133 21.08 3.37 -1.24
C LYS A 133 20.14 3.63 -0.07
N LEU A 134 19.85 2.58 0.68
CA LEU A 134 18.98 2.65 1.85
C LEU A 134 19.76 3.02 3.12
N PRO A 135 19.15 3.81 4.03
CA PRO A 135 19.73 4.04 5.34
C PRO A 135 19.66 2.74 6.18
N PRO A 136 20.56 2.56 7.17
CA PRO A 136 20.49 1.42 8.07
C PRO A 136 19.14 1.32 8.78
N PHE A 137 18.63 0.11 8.96
CA PHE A 137 17.41 -0.12 9.73
C PHE A 137 17.71 -0.11 11.24
N PRO A 138 16.78 0.40 12.09
CA PRO A 138 15.46 0.97 11.77
C PRO A 138 15.52 2.40 11.20
N THR A 139 14.60 2.73 10.28
CA THR A 139 14.50 4.07 9.63
C THR A 139 13.07 4.62 9.64
N LYS A 140 12.93 5.94 9.52
CA LYS A 140 11.65 6.65 9.35
C LYS A 140 11.26 6.83 7.87
N LEU A 141 12.02 6.23 6.96
CA LEU A 141 11.88 6.42 5.51
C LEU A 141 10.48 6.07 4.99
N PHE A 142 9.84 5.03 5.55
CA PHE A 142 8.51 4.57 5.14
C PHE A 142 7.39 5.03 6.08
N LYS A 143 7.62 6.07 6.90
CA LYS A 143 6.64 6.54 7.87
C LYS A 143 5.42 7.09 7.13
N LYS A 144 4.21 6.64 7.51
CA LYS A 144 2.92 7.02 6.91
C LYS A 144 2.68 6.47 5.50
N ILE A 145 3.44 5.48 5.08
CA ILE A 145 3.12 4.67 3.91
C ILE A 145 2.62 3.32 4.43
N ASN A 146 1.49 2.84 3.92
CA ASN A 146 0.99 1.52 4.24
C ASN A 146 1.50 0.53 3.18
N ILE A 147 2.62 -0.13 3.45
CA ILE A 147 3.26 -1.08 2.52
C ILE A 147 2.87 -2.49 2.95
N LEU A 148 2.19 -3.22 2.07
CA LEU A 148 1.78 -4.60 2.36
C LEU A 148 2.92 -5.58 2.13
N TRP A 149 3.65 -5.41 1.03
CA TRP A 149 4.81 -6.22 0.69
C TRP A 149 5.93 -5.35 0.12
N MET A 150 7.17 -5.63 0.53
CA MET A 150 8.36 -4.90 0.10
C MET A 150 9.48 -5.85 -0.29
N GLU A 151 10.07 -5.60 -1.45
CA GLU A 151 11.27 -6.27 -1.94
C GLU A 151 12.45 -5.30 -1.95
N ILE A 152 13.59 -5.76 -1.44
CA ILE A 152 14.83 -5.00 -1.44
C ILE A 152 15.87 -5.86 -2.16
N VAL A 153 16.29 -5.41 -3.35
CA VAL A 153 17.17 -6.15 -4.26
C VAL A 153 18.41 -5.31 -4.56
N ASN A 154 19.57 -5.94 -4.66
CA ASN A 154 20.83 -5.29 -5.03
C ASN A 154 21.20 -4.04 -4.17
N THR A 155 20.83 -4.02 -2.89
CA THR A 155 21.14 -2.89 -1.99
C THR A 155 22.16 -3.27 -0.91
N ASN A 156 22.95 -2.30 -0.48
CA ASN A 156 23.98 -2.48 0.57
C ASN A 156 23.41 -2.26 1.98
N ILE A 157 22.20 -2.73 2.25
CA ILE A 157 21.52 -2.43 3.50
C ILE A 157 22.14 -3.19 4.68
N VAL A 158 22.23 -2.52 5.82
CA VAL A 158 22.69 -3.13 7.08
C VAL A 158 21.53 -3.21 8.06
N LEU A 159 21.16 -4.44 8.42
CA LEU A 159 20.20 -4.73 9.49
C LEU A 159 20.94 -4.74 10.83
N LYS A 160 20.52 -3.87 11.76
CA LYS A 160 21.10 -3.83 13.12
C LYS A 160 20.42 -4.86 14.02
N GLN A 161 21.11 -5.27 15.08
CA GLN A 161 20.59 -6.22 16.07
C GLN A 161 19.23 -5.83 16.64
N SER A 162 18.98 -4.52 16.82
CA SER A 162 17.68 -4.03 17.29
C SER A 162 16.51 -4.37 16.36
N PHE A 163 16.75 -4.42 15.04
CA PHE A 163 15.75 -4.87 14.07
C PHE A 163 15.47 -6.37 14.24
N LEU A 164 16.52 -7.19 14.36
CA LEU A 164 16.39 -8.64 14.52
C LEU A 164 15.66 -9.01 15.81
N ASN A 165 15.98 -8.36 16.92
CA ASN A 165 15.29 -8.55 18.20
C ASN A 165 13.81 -8.15 18.12
N CYS A 166 13.49 -7.10 17.38
CA CYS A 166 12.09 -6.70 17.16
C CYS A 166 11.34 -7.76 16.33
N ALA A 167 11.97 -8.27 15.28
CA ALA A 167 11.37 -9.29 14.42
C ALA A 167 11.05 -10.59 15.18
N THR A 168 11.89 -10.98 16.15
CA THR A 168 11.62 -12.16 17.00
C THR A 168 10.50 -11.94 18.00
N ASP A 169 10.30 -10.71 18.48
CA ASP A 169 9.28 -10.39 19.49
C ASP A 169 7.90 -10.05 18.87
N CYS A 170 7.84 -9.85 17.55
CA CYS A 170 6.64 -9.47 16.79
C CYS A 170 6.02 -10.62 15.97
N LEU A 171 6.62 -11.81 16.02
CA LEU A 171 6.10 -13.07 15.45
C LEU A 171 5.55 -13.95 16.57
#